data_AF-A0A937K069-F1
#
_entry.id   AF-A0A937K069-F1
#
_cell.length_a   1.000
_cell.length_b   1.000
_cell.length_c   1.000
_cell.angle_alpha   90.00
_cell.angle_beta   90.00
_cell.angle_gamma   90.00
#
_symmetry.space_group_name_H-M   'P 1'
#
loop_
_entity.id
_entity.type
_entity.pdbx_description
1 polymer ?
#
loop_
_entity_poly.entity_id
_entity_poly.type
_entity_poly.pdbx_seq_one_letter_code
_entity_poly.pdbx_strand_id
1 'polypeptide(L)'
;MKKIVVVMLCLATISVCSWLFLERVNLLDIPSNKNDFYANIEKQKIDERIDIHSCEKSILKREIDLIRRKEKELSQIAWQTQVCTQIVIGLQVILLLFIFLNNSDRNLRKEKK
;
A
#
# COMPACT_ATOMS: atom_id res chain seq x y z
N MET A 1 -0.79 31.08 -17.07
CA MET A 1 -1.52 30.80 -15.82
C MET A 1 -2.05 29.36 -15.74
N LYS A 2 -2.95 28.90 -16.64
CA LYS A 2 -3.55 27.53 -16.56
C LYS A 2 -2.54 26.38 -16.39
N LYS A 3 -1.40 26.40 -17.10
CA LYS A 3 -0.37 25.34 -17.01
C LYS A 3 0.35 25.28 -15.66
N ILE A 4 0.57 26.43 -15.01
CA ILE A 4 1.23 26.51 -13.69
C ILE A 4 0.34 25.91 -12.61
N VAL A 5 -0.98 26.16 -12.69
CA VAL A 5 -1.97 25.58 -11.77
C VAL A 5 -1.97 24.05 -11.88
N VAL A 6 -1.91 23.49 -13.10
CA VAL A 6 -1.87 22.03 -13.30
C VAL A 6 -0.59 21.41 -12.75
N VAL A 7 0.55 22.08 -12.90
CA VAL A 7 1.83 21.61 -12.35
C VAL A 7 1.82 21.64 -10.82
N MET A 8 1.30 22.70 -10.20
CA MET A 8 1.15 22.78 -8.75
C MET A 8 0.21 21.70 -8.21
N LEU A 9 -0.88 21.41 -8.92
CA LEU A 9 -1.82 20.35 -8.55
C LEU A 9 -1.16 18.96 -8.62
N CYS A 10 -0.33 18.71 -9.66
CA CYS A 10 0.44 17.47 -9.78
C CYS A 10 1.46 17.32 -8.64
N LEU A 11 2.18 18.38 -8.29
CA LEU A 11 3.14 18.36 -7.19
C LEU A 11 2.45 18.09 -5.84
N ALA A 12 1.33 18.74 -5.56
CA ALA A 12 0.56 18.52 -4.34
C ALA A 12 0.04 17.08 -4.24
N THR A 13 -0.47 16.54 -5.34
CA THR A 13 -1.00 15.17 -5.38
C THR A 13 0.11 14.12 -5.25
N ILE A 14 1.26 14.31 -5.89
CA ILE A 14 2.43 13.44 -5.70
C ILE A 14 2.88 13.47 -4.23
N SER A 15 2.97 14.65 -3.61
CA SER A 15 3.37 14.79 -2.21
C SER A 15 2.42 14.04 -1.26
N VAL A 16 1.11 14.17 -1.46
CA VAL A 16 0.10 13.45 -0.64
C VAL A 16 0.19 11.94 -0.88
N CYS A 17 0.38 11.51 -2.13
CA CYS A 17 0.54 10.10 -2.47
C CYS A 17 1.82 9.50 -1.86
N SER A 18 2.94 10.21 -1.90
CA SER A 18 4.19 9.79 -1.26
C SER A 18 4.08 9.69 0.26
N TRP A 19 3.34 10.61 0.89
CA TRP A 19 3.05 10.54 2.33
C TRP A 19 2.23 9.29 2.67
N LEU A 20 1.12 9.08 1.96
CA LEU A 20 0.28 7.89 2.14
C LEU A 20 1.04 6.59 1.88
N PHE A 21 1.97 6.58 0.93
CA PHE A 21 2.81 5.44 0.64
C PHE A 21 3.73 5.10 1.83
N LEU A 22 4.42 6.10 2.40
CA LEU A 22 5.32 5.89 3.55
C LEU A 22 4.56 5.39 4.79
N GLU A 23 3.35 5.90 5.02
CA GLU A 23 2.51 5.47 6.14
C GLU A 23 2.04 4.00 5.97
N ARG A 24 1.77 3.57 4.72
CA ARG A 24 1.26 2.22 4.42
C ARG A 24 2.35 1.17 4.21
N VAL A 25 3.59 1.57 3.88
CA VAL A 25 4.72 0.64 3.70
C VAL A 25 5.02 -0.16 4.96
N ASN A 26 4.92 0.45 6.15
CA ASN A 26 5.13 -0.25 7.42
C ASN A 26 4.08 -1.34 7.69
N LEU A 27 2.90 -1.27 7.04
CA LEU A 27 1.85 -2.28 7.15
C LEU A 27 1.99 -3.40 6.10
N LEU A 28 2.89 -3.24 5.12
CA LEU A 28 3.08 -4.18 4.01
C LEU A 28 4.07 -5.31 4.35
N ASP A 29 4.94 -5.11 5.34
CA ASP A 29 6.12 -5.97 5.56
C ASP A 29 5.88 -7.21 6.44
N ILE A 30 4.68 -7.78 6.38
CA ILE A 30 4.45 -9.15 6.88
C ILE A 30 4.05 -10.01 5.69
N PRO A 31 4.99 -10.70 5.02
CA PRO A 31 4.62 -11.70 4.04
C PRO A 31 3.69 -12.70 4.72
N SER A 32 2.44 -12.76 4.25
CA SER A 32 1.36 -13.64 4.73
C SER A 32 1.88 -15.07 5.01
N ASN A 33 2.83 -15.56 4.21
CA ASN A 33 3.45 -16.87 4.38
C ASN A 33 4.28 -17.03 5.68
N LYS A 34 5.03 -16.01 6.12
CA LYS A 34 5.75 -16.07 7.41
C LYS A 34 4.74 -16.11 8.56
N ASN A 35 3.72 -15.26 8.50
CA ASN A 35 2.70 -15.18 9.55
C ASN A 35 1.90 -16.48 9.68
N ASP A 36 1.66 -17.13 8.55
CA ASP A 36 0.95 -18.40 8.48
C ASP A 36 1.70 -19.55 9.17
N PHE A 37 3.03 -19.58 9.04
CA PHE A 37 3.91 -20.54 9.71
C PHE A 37 3.99 -20.29 11.23
N TYR A 38 4.18 -19.04 11.65
CA TYR A 38 4.25 -18.68 13.08
C TYR A 38 2.95 -18.96 13.82
N ALA A 39 1.80 -18.62 13.22
CA ALA A 39 0.49 -18.94 13.79
C ALA A 39 0.28 -20.46 13.93
N ASN A 40 0.83 -21.27 13.01
CA ASN A 40 0.72 -22.73 13.12
C ASN A 40 1.59 -23.29 14.25
N ILE A 41 2.81 -22.74 14.43
CA ILE A 41 3.66 -23.05 15.58
C ILE A 41 2.97 -22.69 16.89
N GLU A 42 2.30 -21.54 16.95
CA GLU A 42 1.60 -21.10 18.15
C GLU A 42 0.40 -21.98 18.50
N LYS A 43 -0.38 -22.40 17.50
CA LYS A 43 -1.44 -23.40 17.68
C LYS A 43 -0.89 -24.76 18.13
N GLN A 44 0.26 -25.17 17.60
CA GLN A 44 0.91 -26.42 18.00
C GLN A 44 1.36 -26.38 19.47
N LYS A 45 1.94 -25.25 19.92
CA LYS A 45 2.28 -25.05 21.34
C LYS A 45 1.06 -25.12 22.26
N ILE A 46 -0.11 -24.65 21.81
CA ILE A 46 -1.38 -24.78 22.57
C ILE A 46 -1.83 -26.24 22.63
N ASP A 47 -1.61 -27.03 21.57
CA ASP A 47 -1.94 -28.45 21.58
C ASP A 47 -1.05 -29.26 22.52
N GLU A 48 0.23 -28.93 22.58
CA GLU A 48 1.22 -29.60 23.43
C GLU A 48 1.02 -29.32 24.93
N ARG A 49 0.28 -28.26 25.29
CA ARG A 49 -0.05 -27.94 26.69
C ARG A 49 -1.00 -28.97 27.30
N ILE A 50 -0.62 -29.58 28.41
CA ILE A 50 -1.42 -30.63 29.09
C ILE A 50 -2.27 -30.02 30.22
N ASP A 51 -1.91 -28.81 30.66
CA ASP A 51 -2.52 -28.02 31.72
C ASP A 51 -3.89 -27.40 31.35
N ILE A 52 -4.25 -27.39 30.06
CA ILE A 52 -5.41 -26.66 29.55
C ILE A 52 -6.47 -27.63 29.00
N HIS A 53 -7.74 -27.40 29.36
CA HIS A 53 -8.86 -28.18 28.83
C HIS A 53 -9.10 -27.95 27.34
N SER A 54 -9.63 -28.98 26.66
CA SER A 54 -9.95 -28.97 25.22
C SER A 54 -10.79 -27.75 24.77
N CYS A 55 -11.77 -27.34 25.57
CA CYS A 55 -12.60 -26.17 25.28
C CYS A 55 -11.76 -24.89 25.24
N GLU A 56 -10.89 -24.70 26.22
CA GLU A 56 -10.05 -23.51 26.33
C GLU A 56 -8.95 -23.48 25.24
N LYS A 57 -8.39 -24.65 24.88
CA LYS A 57 -7.53 -24.77 23.69
C LYS A 57 -8.24 -24.32 22.41
N SER A 58 -9.52 -24.66 22.26
CA SER A 58 -10.29 -24.27 21.07
C SER A 58 -10.53 -22.76 20.99
N ILE A 59 -10.72 -22.10 22.14
CA ILE A 59 -10.88 -20.64 22.23
C ILE A 59 -9.59 -19.94 21.85
N LEU A 60 -8.45 -20.37 22.41
CA LEU A 60 -7.14 -19.78 22.12
C LEU A 60 -6.76 -19.92 20.63
N LYS A 61 -7.00 -21.10 20.03
CA LYS A 61 -6.77 -21.29 18.60
C LYS A 61 -7.66 -20.39 17.74
N ARG A 62 -8.92 -20.19 18.16
CA ARG A 62 -9.86 -19.32 17.46
C ARG A 62 -9.44 -17.85 17.54
N GLU A 63 -8.88 -17.42 18.66
CA GLU A 63 -8.36 -16.07 18.85
C GLU A 63 -7.18 -15.78 17.90
N ILE A 64 -6.24 -16.71 17.78
CA ILE A 64 -5.14 -16.64 16.79
C ILE A 64 -5.69 -16.52 15.36
N ASP A 65 -6.75 -17.28 15.03
CA ASP A 65 -7.38 -17.19 13.71
C ASP A 65 -8.12 -15.87 13.46
N LEU A 66 -8.67 -15.24 14.50
CA LEU A 66 -9.33 -13.95 14.40
C LEU A 66 -8.31 -12.82 14.21
N ILE A 67 -7.22 -12.81 14.97
CA ILE A 67 -6.13 -11.85 14.84
C ILE A 67 -5.55 -11.93 13.42
N ARG A 68 -5.28 -13.15 12.94
CA ARG A 68 -4.74 -13.39 11.59
C ARG A 68 -5.68 -12.92 10.47
N ARG A 69 -6.99 -13.12 10.61
CA ARG A 69 -7.96 -12.59 9.63
C ARG A 69 -7.91 -11.07 9.57
N LYS A 70 -7.89 -10.41 10.73
CA LYS A 70 -7.80 -8.95 10.81
C LYS A 70 -6.50 -8.42 10.20
N GLU A 71 -5.38 -9.07 10.47
CA GLU A 71 -4.08 -8.70 9.88
C GLU A 71 -4.05 -8.91 8.36
N LYS A 72 -4.64 -10.01 7.85
CA LYS A 72 -4.76 -10.24 6.40
C LYS A 72 -5.62 -9.17 5.73
N GLU A 73 -6.74 -8.79 6.33
CA GLU A 73 -7.59 -7.70 5.82
C GLU A 73 -6.85 -6.37 5.79
N LEU A 74 -6.14 -6.02 6.87
CA LEU A 74 -5.33 -4.80 6.94
C LEU A 74 -4.22 -4.79 5.89
N SER A 75 -3.53 -5.91 5.71
CA SER A 75 -2.49 -6.07 4.69
C SER A 75 -3.07 -5.96 3.27
N GLN A 76 -4.23 -6.56 3.02
CA GLN A 76 -4.91 -6.47 1.72
C GLN A 76 -5.36 -5.04 1.41
N ILE A 77 -5.90 -4.32 2.41
CA ILE A 77 -6.26 -2.90 2.27
C ILE A 77 -5.01 -2.05 2.00
N ALA A 78 -3.91 -2.31 2.70
CA ALA A 78 -2.64 -1.61 2.49
C ALA A 78 -2.11 -1.86 1.07
N TRP A 79 -2.14 -3.11 0.59
CA TRP A 79 -1.77 -3.48 -0.77
C TRP A 79 -2.64 -2.77 -1.82
N GLN A 80 -3.97 -2.81 -1.67
CA GLN A 80 -4.89 -2.11 -2.57
C GLN A 80 -4.62 -0.60 -2.60
N THR A 81 -4.41 0.00 -1.42
CA THR A 81 -4.09 1.43 -1.29
C THR A 81 -2.78 1.74 -2.03
N GLN A 82 -1.77 0.88 -1.90
CA GLN A 82 -0.48 1.03 -2.56
C GLN A 82 -0.60 0.92 -4.09
N VAL A 83 -1.33 -0.06 -4.59
CA VAL A 83 -1.59 -0.22 -6.05
C VAL A 83 -2.31 1.01 -6.61
N CYS A 84 -3.38 1.47 -5.94
CA CYS A 84 -4.09 2.68 -6.34
C CYS A 84 -3.17 3.90 -6.36
N THR A 85 -2.34 4.06 -5.32
CA THR A 85 -1.38 5.17 -5.22
C THR A 85 -0.39 5.15 -6.38
N GLN A 86 0.14 3.97 -6.74
CA GLN A 86 1.05 3.83 -7.88
C GLN A 86 0.38 4.18 -9.22
N ILE A 87 -0.88 3.79 -9.43
CA ILE A 87 -1.64 4.13 -10.63
C ILE A 87 -1.82 5.65 -10.75
N VAL A 88 -2.18 6.32 -9.66
CA VAL A 88 -2.39 7.78 -9.61
C VAL A 88 -1.10 8.53 -9.93
N ILE A 89 0.02 8.12 -9.31
CA ILE A 89 1.34 8.70 -9.60
C ILE A 89 1.71 8.49 -11.07
N GLY A 90 1.48 7.29 -11.63
CA GLY A 90 1.75 7.00 -13.04
C GLY A 90 0.98 7.92 -13.99
N LEU A 91 -0.32 8.15 -13.72
CA LEU A 91 -1.15 9.09 -14.47
C LEU A 91 -0.63 10.53 -14.40
N GLN A 92 -0.19 10.99 -13.22
CA GLN A 92 0.39 12.33 -13.06
C GLN A 92 1.70 12.51 -13.82
N VAL A 93 2.56 11.48 -13.84
CA VAL A 93 3.80 11.51 -14.62
C VAL A 93 3.50 11.61 -16.12
N ILE A 94 2.53 10.83 -16.63
CA ILE A 94 2.10 10.91 -18.03
C ILE A 94 1.58 12.31 -18.38
N LEU A 95 0.73 12.89 -17.52
CA LEU A 95 0.23 14.26 -17.69
C LEU A 95 1.36 15.30 -17.74
N LEU A 96 2.36 15.18 -16.88
CA LEU A 96 3.54 16.06 -16.88
C LEU A 96 4.35 15.92 -18.17
N LEU A 97 4.55 14.70 -18.66
CA LEU A 97 5.22 14.47 -19.95
C LEU A 97 4.48 15.15 -21.10
N PHE A 98 3.15 15.03 -21.17
CA PHE A 98 2.34 15.71 -22.18
C PHE A 98 2.48 17.25 -22.10
N ILE A 99 2.48 17.82 -20.90
CA ILE A 99 2.67 19.26 -20.71
C ILE A 99 4.05 19.70 -21.18
N PHE A 100 5.09 18.91 -20.88
CA PHE A 100 6.46 19.20 -21.24
C PHE A 100 6.69 19.12 -22.76
N LEU A 101 6.25 18.03 -23.40
CA LEU A 101 6.31 17.86 -24.87
C LEU A 101 5.61 19.02 -25.59
N ASN A 102 4.41 19.38 -25.12
CA ASN A 102 3.61 20.44 -25.73
C ASN A 102 4.11 21.87 -25.40
N ASN A 103 5.05 22.02 -24.46
CA ASN A 103 5.79 23.26 -24.26
C ASN A 103 7.05 23.32 -25.12
N SER A 104 7.76 22.20 -25.28
CA SER A 104 8.93 22.09 -26.14
C SER A 104 8.61 22.47 -27.59
N ASP A 105 7.51 21.92 -28.13
CA ASP A 105 7.06 22.16 -29.51
C ASP A 105 6.67 23.64 -29.76
N ARG A 106 6.17 24.33 -28.72
CA ARG A 106 5.83 25.76 -28.79
C ARG A 106 7.06 26.67 -28.68
N ASN A 107 8.10 26.27 -27.96
CA ASN A 107 9.36 27.03 -27.91
C ASN A 107 10.13 26.89 -29.23
N LEU A 108 10.17 25.69 -29.82
CA LEU A 108 10.79 25.44 -31.13
C LEU A 108 10.17 26.27 -32.26
N ARG A 109 8.85 26.50 -32.25
CA ARG A 109 8.19 27.39 -33.23
C ARG A 109 8.44 28.88 -33.01
N LYS A 110 8.84 29.29 -31.79
CA LYS A 110 9.19 30.68 -31.51
C LYS A 110 10.62 31.02 -31.95
N GLU A 111 11.55 30.07 -31.93
CA GLU A 111 12.92 30.30 -32.42
C GLU A 111 13.03 30.31 -33.95
N LYS A 112 12.07 29.72 -34.66
CA LYS A 112 12.03 29.72 -36.14
C LYS A 112 11.37 30.95 -36.76
N LYS A 113 10.97 31.95 -35.98
CA LYS A 113 10.25 33.14 -36.42
C LYS A 113 10.99 34.39 -36.03
#